data_AF-A0AAV9ZSB8-F1
#
_entry.id   AF-A0AAV9ZSB8-F1
#
_cell.length_a   1.000
_cell.length_b   1.000
_cell.length_c   1.000
_cell.angle_alpha   90.00
_cell.angle_beta   90.00
_cell.angle_gamma   90.00
#
_symmetry.space_group_name_H-M   'P 1'
#
loop_
_entity.id
_entity.type
_entity.pdbx_description
1 polymer ?
#
loop_
_entity_poly.entity_id
_entity_poly.type
_entity_poly.pdbx_seq_one_letter_code
_entity_poly.pdbx_strand_id
1 'polypeptide(L)'
;ITWLLERERGDVQLRKYSGTLDHPKYSDKQGATINAFQHFVYLYSKKTLVLADIQGALNSQLRMSQNAVLFDLMSHTANRESGAGDHGDLGIKTFVNQHECAQKC
;
A
#
# COMPACT_ATOMS: atom_id res chain seq x y z
N ILE A 1 -10.98 -25.39 -9.66
CA ILE A 1 -11.30 -24.11 -8.98
C ILE A 1 -10.62 -24.16 -7.63
N THR A 2 -9.81 -23.15 -7.30
CA THR A 2 -9.04 -23.10 -6.05
C THR A 2 -9.29 -21.74 -5.40
N TRP A 3 -9.45 -21.72 -4.07
CA TRP A 3 -9.74 -20.52 -3.29
C TRP A 3 -8.57 -20.22 -2.35
N LEU A 4 -8.30 -18.92 -2.12
CA LEU A 4 -7.42 -18.45 -1.06
C LEU A 4 -8.28 -18.06 0.15
N LEU A 5 -7.83 -18.43 1.35
CA LEU A 5 -8.53 -18.17 2.60
C LEU A 5 -7.60 -17.40 3.54
N GLU A 6 -8.14 -16.41 4.22
CA GLU A 6 -7.46 -15.69 5.29
C GLU A 6 -8.36 -15.53 6.52
N ARG A 7 -7.78 -15.10 7.64
CA ARG A 7 -8.52 -14.90 8.89
C ARG A 7 -9.53 -13.78 8.73
N GLU A 8 -10.78 -14.05 9.10
CA GLU A 8 -11.82 -13.03 9.18
C GLU A 8 -11.41 -11.92 10.14
N ARG A 9 -11.53 -10.68 9.66
CA ARG A 9 -11.36 -9.47 10.46
C ARG A 9 -12.80 -9.03 10.80
N GLY A 10 -13.17 -9.06 12.08
CA GLY A 10 -14.54 -8.76 12.56
C GLY A 10 -14.95 -7.30 12.33
N ASP A 11 -15.57 -6.65 13.31
CA ASP A 11 -16.00 -5.23 13.18
C ASP A 11 -14.79 -4.27 13.09
N VAL A 12 -14.30 -4.06 11.87
CA VAL A 12 -13.14 -3.23 11.55
C VAL A 12 -13.53 -2.10 10.62
N GLN A 13 -12.94 -0.92 10.85
CA GLN A 13 -13.04 0.16 9.88
C GLN A 13 -12.00 -0.06 8.78
N LEU A 14 -12.44 -0.16 7.54
CA LEU A 14 -11.55 -0.26 6.40
C LEU A 14 -11.07 1.13 5.98
N ARG A 15 -9.77 1.23 5.68
CA ARG A 15 -9.18 2.44 5.11
C ARG A 15 -8.33 2.08 3.91
N LYS A 16 -8.59 2.77 2.80
CA LYS A 16 -7.76 2.73 1.60
C LYS A 16 -6.71 3.84 1.66
N TYR A 17 -5.45 3.47 1.48
CA TYR A 17 -4.28 4.36 1.50
C TYR A 17 -3.74 4.64 0.09
N SER A 18 -3.91 3.72 -0.85
CA SER A 18 -3.64 3.99 -2.25
C SER A 18 -4.60 3.21 -3.13
N GLY A 19 -4.81 3.69 -4.36
CA GLY A 19 -5.44 2.93 -5.43
C GLY A 19 -4.41 2.23 -6.30
N THR A 20 -4.88 1.62 -7.38
CA THR A 20 -4.04 1.00 -8.40
C THR A 20 -3.08 2.00 -9.04
N LEU A 21 -3.54 3.19 -9.42
CA LEU A 21 -2.73 4.24 -10.06
C LEU A 21 -2.90 5.60 -9.35
N ASP A 22 -3.21 5.55 -8.06
CA ASP A 22 -3.49 6.72 -7.23
C ASP A 22 -2.72 6.60 -5.91
N HIS A 23 -1.73 7.46 -5.72
CA HIS A 23 -0.81 7.47 -4.59
C HIS A 23 -0.91 8.80 -3.83
N PRO A 24 -2.00 9.02 -3.09
CA PRO A 24 -2.27 10.29 -2.43
C PRO A 24 -1.28 10.58 -1.29
N LYS A 25 -1.09 11.86 -0.98
CA LYS A 25 -0.32 12.32 0.17
C LYS A 25 -1.19 12.34 1.43
N TYR A 26 -0.63 11.91 2.55
CA TYR A 26 -1.29 11.97 3.86
C TYR A 26 -0.54 12.87 4.84
N SER A 27 -1.31 13.61 5.65
CA SER A 27 -0.82 14.41 6.76
C SER A 27 -0.96 13.72 8.12
N ASP A 28 -1.85 12.73 8.24
CA ASP A 28 -2.00 11.95 9.47
C ASP A 28 -0.83 10.97 9.65
N LYS A 29 -0.47 10.70 10.91
CA LYS A 29 0.71 9.88 11.25
C LYS A 29 0.69 8.50 10.59
N GLN A 30 -0.50 7.88 10.50
CA GLN A 30 -0.65 6.55 9.96
C GLN A 30 -0.47 6.55 8.44
N GLY A 31 -1.23 7.38 7.72
CA GLY A 31 -1.08 7.52 6.27
C GLY A 31 0.33 7.95 5.87
N ALA A 32 0.96 8.88 6.61
CA ALA A 32 2.34 9.28 6.37
C ALA A 32 3.34 8.12 6.57
N THR A 33 3.07 7.22 7.51
CA THR A 33 3.89 6.01 7.71
C THR A 33 3.70 5.02 6.56
N ILE A 34 2.47 4.85 6.05
CA ILE A 34 2.19 4.01 4.89
C ILE A 34 2.86 4.55 3.62
N ASN A 35 2.79 5.86 3.35
CA ASN A 35 3.49 6.46 2.21
C ASN A 35 5.01 6.30 2.32
N ALA A 36 5.58 6.50 3.53
CA ALA A 36 7.00 6.26 3.77
C ALA A 36 7.37 4.78 3.56
N PHE A 37 6.52 3.84 3.97
CA PHE A 37 6.74 2.41 3.72
C PHE A 37 6.68 2.07 2.23
N GLN A 38 5.72 2.63 1.49
CA GLN A 38 5.64 2.48 0.03
C GLN A 38 6.92 3.02 -0.66
N HIS A 39 7.40 4.20 -0.23
CA HIS A 39 8.67 4.78 -0.70
C HIS A 39 9.89 3.93 -0.34
N PHE A 40 9.94 3.43 0.89
CA PHE A 40 10.99 2.52 1.34
C PHE A 40 11.06 1.27 0.47
N VAL A 41 9.93 0.61 0.19
CA VAL A 41 9.90 -0.59 -0.67
C VAL A 41 10.40 -0.28 -2.08
N TYR A 42 10.04 0.89 -2.63
CA TYR A 42 10.56 1.36 -3.91
C TYR A 42 12.08 1.52 -3.91
N LEU A 43 12.64 2.19 -2.91
CA LEU A 43 14.10 2.35 -2.83
C LEU A 43 14.82 1.02 -2.53
N TYR A 44 14.29 0.22 -1.61
CA TYR A 44 14.86 -1.05 -1.18
C TYR A 44 14.92 -2.07 -2.33
N SER A 45 13.89 -2.09 -3.18
CA SER A 45 13.87 -2.89 -4.40
C SER A 45 14.74 -2.35 -5.53
N LYS A 46 15.59 -1.33 -5.27
CA LYS A 46 16.37 -0.63 -6.31
C LYS A 46 15.49 -0.08 -7.44
N LYS A 47 14.31 0.44 -7.07
CA LYS A 47 13.35 1.10 -7.96
C LYS A 47 12.63 0.16 -8.95
N THR A 48 12.62 -1.14 -8.69
CA THR A 48 11.97 -2.12 -9.59
C THR A 48 10.60 -2.57 -9.12
N LEU A 49 10.18 -2.19 -7.91
CA LEU A 49 8.89 -2.56 -7.33
C LEU A 49 8.28 -1.38 -6.57
N VAL A 50 6.98 -1.14 -6.73
CA VAL A 50 6.23 -0.25 -5.82
C VAL A 50 4.96 -0.94 -5.35
N LEU A 51 4.57 -0.73 -4.09
CA LEU A 51 3.27 -1.18 -3.59
C LEU A 51 2.15 -0.26 -4.09
N ALA A 52 1.00 -0.84 -4.41
CA ALA A 52 -0.20 -0.15 -4.87
C ALA A 52 -1.43 -0.76 -4.22
N ASP A 53 -2.58 -0.11 -4.39
CA ASP A 53 -3.88 -0.53 -3.86
C ASP A 53 -3.83 -0.88 -2.36
N ILE A 54 -3.04 -0.12 -1.60
CA ILE A 54 -2.77 -0.41 -0.19
C ILE A 54 -4.05 -0.13 0.60
N GLN A 55 -4.58 -1.14 1.27
CA GLN A 55 -5.70 -1.01 2.18
C GLN A 55 -5.41 -1.70 3.51
N GLY A 56 -6.07 -1.24 4.56
CA GLY A 56 -5.89 -1.78 5.89
C GLY A 56 -7.15 -1.76 6.74
N ALA A 57 -7.23 -2.73 7.64
CA ALA A 57 -8.25 -2.82 8.66
C ALA A 57 -7.76 -2.14 9.94
N LEU A 58 -8.54 -1.18 10.41
CA LEU A 58 -8.35 -0.49 11.68
C LEU A 58 -9.23 -1.18 12.73
N ASN A 59 -8.60 -1.74 13.76
CA ASN A 59 -9.33 -2.40 14.83
C ASN A 59 -9.88 -1.36 15.81
N SER A 60 -11.21 -1.18 15.81
CA SER A 60 -11.93 -0.27 16.70
C SER A 60 -11.92 -0.71 18.17
N GLN A 61 -11.66 -1.99 18.46
CA GLN A 61 -11.54 -2.54 19.82
C GLN A 61 -10.14 -2.35 20.41
N LEU A 62 -9.11 -2.22 19.57
CA LEU A 62 -7.76 -1.81 19.99
C LEU A 62 -7.66 -0.28 20.06
N ARG A 63 -8.58 0.40 20.76
CA ARG A 63 -8.62 1.87 20.93
C ARG A 63 -7.31 2.50 21.45
N MET A 64 -6.34 1.69 21.85
CA MET A 64 -5.01 2.10 22.30
C MET A 64 -3.87 1.80 21.32
N SER A 65 -4.08 1.04 20.24
CA SER A 65 -3.04 0.76 19.26
C SER A 65 -3.41 1.37 17.91
N GLN A 66 -2.61 2.32 17.40
CA GLN A 66 -2.74 2.85 16.03
C GLN A 66 -2.23 1.85 14.97
N ASN A 67 -2.55 0.58 15.16
CA ASN A 67 -2.08 -0.52 14.33
C ASN A 67 -3.07 -0.75 13.19
N ALA A 68 -2.59 -0.72 11.95
CA ALA A 68 -3.32 -1.22 10.79
C ALA A 68 -2.80 -2.60 10.41
N VAL A 69 -3.71 -3.53 10.13
CA VAL A 69 -3.37 -4.76 9.41
C VAL A 69 -3.63 -4.50 7.94
N LEU A 70 -2.56 -4.49 7.15
CA LEU A 70 -2.66 -4.37 5.69
C LEU A 70 -3.02 -5.71 5.08
N PHE A 71 -3.82 -5.69 4.02
CA PHE A 71 -4.26 -6.88 3.30
C PHE A 71 -4.54 -6.55 1.83
N ASP A 72 -4.62 -7.58 0.98
CA ASP A 72 -4.85 -7.44 -0.47
C ASP A 72 -3.94 -6.40 -1.15
N LEU A 73 -2.65 -6.41 -0.78
CA LEU A 73 -1.67 -5.51 -1.37
C LEU A 73 -1.46 -5.85 -2.85
N MET A 74 -1.41 -4.82 -3.68
CA MET A 74 -0.96 -4.92 -5.05
C MET A 74 0.49 -4.41 -5.16
N SER A 75 1.20 -4.80 -6.21
CA SER A 75 2.47 -4.17 -6.54
C SER A 75 2.60 -3.96 -8.05
N HIS A 76 3.38 -2.95 -8.44
CA HIS A 76 3.86 -2.82 -9.80
C HIS A 76 5.32 -3.24 -9.86
N THR A 77 5.68 -4.09 -10.81
CA THR A 77 7.05 -4.59 -10.98
C THR A 77 7.55 -4.32 -12.38
N ALA A 78 8.85 -4.05 -12.54
CA ALA A 78 9.45 -3.77 -13.85
C ALA A 78 9.11 -4.83 -14.91
N ASN A 79 8.96 -6.10 -14.50
CA ASN A 79 8.69 -7.23 -15.39
C ASN A 79 7.20 -7.63 -15.49
N ARG A 80 6.29 -6.98 -14.75
CA ARG A 80 4.86 -7.33 -14.67
C ARG A 80 4.56 -8.72 -14.11
N GLU A 81 5.30 -9.13 -13.08
CA GLU A 81 5.25 -10.50 -12.53
C GLU A 81 4.44 -10.62 -11.23
N SER A 82 3.80 -9.54 -10.73
CA SER A 82 3.11 -9.58 -9.42
C SER A 82 1.62 -9.93 -9.47
N GLY A 83 1.01 -9.99 -10.67
CA GLY A 83 -0.38 -10.39 -10.86
C GLY A 83 -1.21 -9.47 -11.77
N ALA A 84 -2.52 -9.70 -11.82
CA ALA A 84 -3.43 -9.07 -12.81
C ALA A 84 -3.55 -7.53 -12.69
N GLY A 85 -3.17 -6.95 -11.55
CA GLY A 85 -3.14 -5.51 -11.33
C GLY A 85 -1.78 -4.84 -11.59
N ASP A 86 -0.77 -5.61 -12.02
CA ASP A 86 0.57 -5.09 -12.28
C ASP A 86 0.63 -4.29 -13.60
N HIS A 87 0.71 -2.96 -13.49
CA HIS A 87 0.84 -2.06 -14.64
C HIS A 87 2.32 -1.81 -15.03
N GLY A 88 3.26 -2.49 -14.38
CA GLY A 88 4.71 -2.38 -14.55
C GLY A 88 5.22 -0.95 -14.52
N ASP A 89 6.05 -0.60 -15.51
CA ASP A 89 6.66 0.74 -15.61
C ASP A 89 5.66 1.89 -15.58
N LEU A 90 4.43 1.71 -16.08
CA LEU A 90 3.40 2.74 -15.99
C LEU A 90 3.06 3.01 -14.52
N GLY A 91 2.80 1.95 -13.75
CA GLY A 91 2.50 2.06 -12.34
C GLY A 91 3.67 2.63 -11.52
N ILE A 92 4.89 2.19 -11.80
CA ILE A 92 6.10 2.73 -11.15
C ILE A 92 6.27 4.22 -11.46
N LYS A 93 6.11 4.64 -12.73
CA LYS A 93 6.21 6.05 -13.12
C LYS A 93 5.11 6.89 -12.50
N THR A 94 3.88 6.38 -12.44
CA THR A 94 2.76 7.06 -11.77
C THR A 94 3.07 7.32 -10.30
N PHE A 95 3.61 6.33 -9.58
CA PHE A 95 4.09 6.54 -8.22
C PHE A 95 5.16 7.63 -8.13
N VAL A 96 6.21 7.56 -8.95
CA VAL A 96 7.29 8.55 -8.91
C VAL A 96 6.78 9.98 -9.19
N ASN A 97 5.77 10.13 -10.05
CA ASN A 97 5.18 11.42 -10.38
C ASN A 97 4.26 11.98 -9.28
N GLN A 98 3.60 11.11 -8.52
CA GLN A 98 2.61 11.49 -7.49
C GLN A 98 3.20 11.55 -6.08
N HIS A 99 4.26 10.78 -5.81
CA HIS A 99 4.83 10.67 -4.47
C HIS A 99 5.63 11.91 -4.09
N GLU A 100 5.32 12.45 -2.91
CA GLU A 100 6.09 13.49 -2.26
C GLU A 100 6.65 12.98 -0.93
N CYS A 101 7.96 13.07 -0.76
CA CYS A 101 8.60 12.73 0.51
C CYS A 101 8.07 13.65 1.64
N ALA A 102 7.70 13.03 2.75
CA ALA A 102 7.36 13.71 4.00
C ALA A 102 8.45 13.45 5.05
N GLN A 103 8.27 13.95 6.27
CA GLN A 103 9.24 13.81 7.38
C GLN A 103 9.67 12.35 7.68
N LYS A 104 8.85 11.36 7.33
CA LYS A 104 9.12 9.93 7.58
C LYS A 104 9.82 9.20 6.43
N CYS A 105 9.93 9.84 5.25
CA CYS A 105 10.49 9.25 4.04
C CYS A 105 12.03 9.24 4.03
#